data_AF-A0A4V6Q2M0-F1
#
_entry.id   AF-A0A4V6Q2M0-F1
#
_cell.length_a   1.000
_cell.length_b   1.000
_cell.length_c   1.000
_cell.angle_alpha   90.00
_cell.angle_beta   90.00
_cell.angle_gamma   90.00
#
_symmetry.space_group_name_H-M   'P 1'
#
loop_
_entity.id
_entity.type
_entity.pdbx_description
1 polymer ?
#
loop_
_entity_poly.entity_id
_entity_poly.type
_entity_poly.pdbx_seq_one_letter_code
_entity_poly.pdbx_strand_id
1 'polypeptide(L)'
;MTVHSLARRSQTVLRELPYFPYLIIPPNVDVPWSELGYGNYKTTREALTALTEALLPVYHPFAPVPHIPIVMPPASSVAPERTRREEVWFFLNGICTNETVLRLNGEALASIFGRQISLLHNPTDGVVLDLLECVAGRTYEIFEPVSRSVADILETVLKIQKKKVVLIAHSQGGIIGSQAVNRLRERLPTEDREYLRHLELYTFASAATQLEAPEVYAEHFYNSRDYVSRIGVASHEHQISGRFFTLEATGHLMNAHYLYHFVSGRYEPEDGGEGSRLAGYMTAGPGTD
;
A
#
# COMPACT_ATOMS: atom_id res chain seq x y z
N MET A 1 22.97 5.73 -8.92
CA MET A 1 22.64 4.32 -9.20
C MET A 1 23.76 3.74 -10.06
N THR A 2 24.33 2.59 -9.70
CA THR A 2 25.48 2.00 -10.42
C THR A 2 24.99 1.02 -11.49
N VAL A 3 25.71 0.85 -12.60
CA VAL A 3 25.33 -0.11 -13.68
C VAL A 3 25.07 -1.52 -13.14
N HIS A 4 25.83 -1.93 -12.12
CA HIS A 4 25.65 -3.21 -11.44
C HIS A 4 24.30 -3.35 -10.70
N SER A 5 23.73 -2.27 -10.15
CA SER A 5 22.44 -2.34 -9.45
C SER A 5 21.27 -2.42 -10.44
N LEU A 6 21.38 -1.79 -11.61
CA LEU A 6 20.39 -1.87 -12.69
C LEU A 6 20.31 -3.28 -13.29
N ALA A 7 21.46 -3.90 -13.57
CA ALA A 7 21.52 -5.26 -14.11
C ALA A 7 20.89 -6.28 -13.15
N ARG A 8 21.17 -6.14 -11.84
CA ARG A 8 20.59 -7.00 -10.80
C ARG A 8 19.07 -6.89 -10.72
N ARG A 9 18.54 -5.66 -10.77
CA ARG A 9 17.08 -5.40 -10.76
C ARG A 9 16.40 -5.98 -12.00
N SER A 10 16.97 -5.76 -13.19
CA SER A 10 16.45 -6.34 -14.44
C SER A 10 16.46 -7.88 -14.42
N GLN A 11 17.53 -8.49 -13.90
CA GLN A 11 17.61 -9.94 -13.75
C GLN A 11 16.56 -10.48 -12.78
N THR A 12 16.27 -9.75 -11.70
CA THR A 12 15.23 -10.12 -10.73
C THR A 12 13.85 -10.14 -11.39
N VAL A 13 13.50 -9.10 -12.15
CA VAL A 13 12.25 -9.06 -12.92
C VAL A 13 12.07 -10.29 -13.82
N LEU A 14 13.10 -10.64 -14.60
CA LEU A 14 13.06 -11.81 -15.49
C LEU A 14 12.97 -13.13 -14.73
N ARG A 15 13.71 -13.26 -13.61
CA ARG A 15 13.70 -14.47 -12.78
C ARG A 15 12.32 -14.75 -12.20
N GLU A 16 11.59 -13.70 -11.83
CA GLU A 16 10.29 -13.85 -11.17
C GLU A 16 9.12 -13.99 -12.16
N LEU A 17 9.32 -13.82 -13.48
CA LEU A 17 8.25 -13.93 -14.50
C LEU A 17 7.33 -15.16 -14.35
N PRO A 18 7.81 -16.36 -13.95
CA PRO A 18 6.93 -17.51 -13.72
C PRO A 18 5.82 -17.29 -12.67
N TYR A 19 5.96 -16.28 -11.80
CA TYR A 19 4.95 -15.94 -10.79
C TYR A 19 3.88 -14.97 -11.29
N PHE A 20 4.09 -14.34 -12.46
CA PHE A 20 3.16 -13.36 -13.03
C PHE A 20 1.71 -13.88 -13.19
N PRO A 21 1.46 -15.14 -13.59
CA PRO A 21 0.10 -15.67 -13.66
C PRO A 21 -0.63 -15.73 -12.32
N TYR A 22 0.09 -15.70 -11.20
CA TYR A 22 -0.48 -15.79 -9.86
C TYR A 22 -1.01 -14.46 -9.30
N LEU A 23 -0.93 -13.35 -10.04
CA LEU A 23 -1.38 -12.03 -9.56
C LEU A 23 -2.87 -11.99 -9.16
N ILE A 24 -3.72 -12.78 -9.83
CA ILE A 24 -5.17 -12.81 -9.61
C ILE A 24 -5.67 -14.20 -9.17
N ILE A 25 -4.77 -15.07 -8.76
CA ILE A 25 -5.07 -16.45 -8.37
C ILE A 25 -4.71 -16.63 -6.89
N PRO A 26 -5.59 -17.22 -6.06
CA PRO A 26 -6.97 -17.59 -6.38
C PRO A 26 -7.88 -16.36 -6.49
N PRO A 27 -8.91 -16.35 -7.34
CA PRO A 27 -9.72 -15.15 -7.58
C PRO A 27 -10.48 -14.64 -6.35
N ASN A 28 -10.73 -15.49 -5.34
CA ASN A 28 -11.31 -15.10 -4.06
C ASN A 28 -12.53 -14.16 -4.20
N VAL A 29 -13.46 -14.47 -5.10
CA VAL A 29 -14.63 -13.61 -5.38
C VAL A 29 -15.59 -13.48 -4.19
N ASP A 30 -15.62 -14.50 -3.33
CA ASP A 30 -16.54 -14.59 -2.20
C ASP A 30 -15.99 -13.99 -0.90
N VAL A 31 -14.72 -13.54 -0.88
CA VAL A 31 -14.18 -12.92 0.34
C VAL A 31 -14.72 -11.50 0.52
N PRO A 32 -14.90 -11.03 1.77
CA PRO A 32 -15.39 -9.69 2.04
C PRO A 32 -14.56 -8.62 1.32
N TRP A 33 -15.22 -7.66 0.68
CA TRP A 33 -14.61 -6.56 -0.08
C TRP A 33 -13.71 -6.97 -1.24
N SER A 34 -13.73 -8.24 -1.68
CA SER A 34 -12.97 -8.69 -2.86
C SER A 34 -13.16 -7.77 -4.07
N GLU A 35 -12.06 -7.33 -4.68
CA GLU A 35 -12.07 -6.56 -5.93
C GLU A 35 -12.60 -7.36 -7.13
N LEU A 36 -12.69 -8.69 -7.01
CA LEU A 36 -13.27 -9.56 -8.02
C LEU A 36 -14.72 -9.95 -7.68
N GLY A 37 -15.20 -9.57 -6.50
CA GLY A 37 -16.56 -9.84 -6.04
C GLY A 37 -17.56 -8.84 -6.60
N TYR A 38 -18.38 -9.25 -7.56
CA TYR A 38 -19.39 -8.41 -8.20
C TYR A 38 -20.30 -7.68 -7.19
N GLY A 39 -20.67 -8.36 -6.10
CA GLY A 39 -21.55 -7.83 -5.06
C GLY A 39 -20.96 -6.69 -4.23
N ASN A 40 -19.66 -6.42 -4.36
CA ASN A 40 -18.97 -5.35 -3.62
C ASN A 40 -19.06 -3.98 -4.32
N TYR A 41 -19.62 -3.94 -5.53
CA TYR A 41 -19.77 -2.71 -6.32
C TYR A 41 -21.22 -2.22 -6.32
N LYS A 42 -21.43 -0.90 -6.43
CA LYS A 42 -22.78 -0.32 -6.41
C LYS A 42 -23.54 -0.61 -7.70
N THR A 43 -22.82 -0.74 -8.82
CA THR A 43 -23.42 -0.97 -10.14
C THR A 43 -22.68 -2.03 -10.93
N THR A 44 -23.38 -2.69 -11.86
CA THR A 44 -22.80 -3.64 -12.83
C THR A 44 -21.67 -3.01 -13.64
N ARG A 45 -21.80 -1.72 -13.97
CA ARG A 45 -20.81 -0.97 -14.73
C ARG A 45 -19.51 -0.81 -13.94
N GLU A 46 -19.62 -0.44 -12.66
CA GLU A 46 -18.47 -0.35 -11.76
C GLU A 46 -17.73 -1.69 -11.63
N ALA A 47 -18.47 -2.78 -11.45
CA ALA A 47 -17.88 -4.12 -11.37
C ALA A 47 -17.18 -4.53 -12.68
N LEU A 48 -17.82 -4.26 -13.83
CA LEU A 48 -17.23 -4.58 -15.13
C LEU A 48 -15.98 -3.74 -15.40
N THR A 49 -15.99 -2.46 -15.04
CA THR A 49 -14.83 -1.58 -15.18
C THR A 49 -13.67 -2.07 -14.29
N ALA A 50 -13.93 -2.40 -13.03
CA ALA A 50 -12.92 -2.95 -12.13
C ALA A 50 -12.33 -4.27 -12.65
N LEU A 51 -13.17 -5.21 -13.11
CA LEU A 51 -12.72 -6.47 -13.70
C LEU A 51 -11.90 -6.25 -14.98
N THR A 52 -12.36 -5.33 -15.84
CA THR A 52 -11.66 -5.03 -17.09
C THR A 52 -10.29 -4.44 -16.79
N GLU A 53 -10.17 -3.50 -15.85
CA GLU A 53 -8.87 -2.91 -15.49
C GLU A 53 -7.93 -3.89 -14.77
N ALA A 54 -8.48 -4.83 -13.99
CA ALA A 54 -7.69 -5.88 -13.36
C ALA A 54 -7.07 -6.86 -14.39
N LEU A 55 -7.74 -7.06 -15.53
CA LEU A 55 -7.32 -8.00 -16.58
C LEU A 55 -6.61 -7.33 -17.77
N LEU A 56 -7.03 -6.12 -18.10
CA LEU A 56 -6.64 -5.33 -19.27
C LEU A 56 -6.48 -3.88 -18.81
N PRO A 57 -5.28 -3.49 -18.39
CA PRO A 57 -5.08 -2.14 -17.92
C PRO A 57 -5.26 -1.14 -19.05
N VAL A 58 -6.32 -0.34 -18.96
CA VAL A 58 -6.64 0.71 -19.93
C VAL A 58 -5.97 2.01 -19.49
N TYR A 59 -5.35 2.70 -20.44
CA TYR A 59 -4.74 4.01 -20.26
C TYR A 59 -5.76 5.04 -19.79
N HIS A 60 -5.48 5.71 -18.67
CA HIS A 60 -6.22 6.86 -18.20
C HIS A 60 -5.23 8.01 -17.91
N PRO A 61 -5.25 9.10 -18.70
CA PRO A 61 -4.34 10.21 -18.49
C PRO A 61 -4.60 10.88 -17.13
N PHE A 62 -3.52 11.32 -16.50
CA PHE A 62 -3.55 12.06 -15.24
C PHE A 62 -4.55 13.22 -15.28
N ALA A 63 -5.55 13.18 -14.40
CA ALA A 63 -6.34 14.34 -14.03
C ALA A 63 -5.98 14.70 -12.58
N PRO A 64 -5.43 15.89 -12.30
CA PRO A 64 -5.19 16.31 -10.93
C PRO A 64 -6.52 16.28 -10.19
N VAL A 65 -6.63 15.44 -9.15
CA VAL A 65 -7.81 15.42 -8.30
C VAL A 65 -7.66 16.62 -7.35
N PRO A 66 -8.50 17.67 -7.45
CA PRO A 66 -8.34 18.88 -6.65
C PRO A 66 -8.55 18.63 -5.14
N HIS A 67 -9.16 17.50 -4.77
CA HIS A 67 -9.46 17.12 -3.39
C HIS A 67 -9.13 15.65 -3.13
N ILE A 68 -8.45 15.37 -2.02
CA ILE A 68 -8.15 14.01 -1.56
C ILE A 68 -9.47 13.37 -1.07
N PRO A 69 -9.95 12.26 -1.69
CA PRO A 69 -11.16 11.58 -1.23
C PRO A 69 -11.00 11.04 0.20
N ILE A 70 -12.11 10.92 0.92
CA ILE A 70 -12.13 10.42 2.29
C ILE A 70 -13.22 9.36 2.42
N VAL A 71 -12.89 8.23 3.05
CA VAL A 71 -13.83 7.19 3.43
C VAL A 71 -14.00 7.15 4.95
N MET A 72 -15.26 7.04 5.38
CA MET A 72 -15.64 6.98 6.79
C MET A 72 -15.94 5.53 7.19
N PRO A 73 -15.61 5.12 8.43
CA PRO A 73 -15.99 3.81 8.93
C PRO A 73 -17.52 3.75 9.20
N PRO A 74 -18.12 2.54 9.18
CA PRO A 74 -19.48 2.33 9.69
C PRO A 74 -19.65 2.87 11.12
N ALA A 75 -20.84 3.37 11.45
CA ALA A 75 -21.12 3.97 12.77
C ALA A 75 -20.86 3.02 13.95
N SER A 76 -20.96 1.71 13.74
CA SER A 76 -20.73 0.67 14.75
C SER A 76 -19.26 0.33 15.00
N SER A 77 -18.33 0.68 14.10
CA SER A 77 -16.89 0.39 14.22
C SER A 77 -16.06 1.63 14.56
N VAL A 78 -16.70 2.69 15.02
CA VAL A 78 -16.09 4.01 15.23
C VAL A 78 -15.11 3.99 16.41
N ALA A 79 -13.83 4.30 16.14
CA ALA A 79 -12.82 4.47 17.19
C ALA A 79 -13.20 5.54 18.24
N PRO A 80 -12.56 5.57 19.42
CA PRO A 80 -12.76 6.68 20.36
C PRO A 80 -12.38 8.04 19.73
N GLU A 81 -13.11 9.10 20.09
CA GLU A 81 -12.91 10.44 19.51
C GLU A 81 -11.50 11.00 19.78
N ARG A 82 -10.92 10.71 20.94
CA ARG A 82 -9.55 11.16 21.27
C ARG A 82 -8.53 10.63 20.26
N THR A 83 -8.57 9.33 19.97
CA THR A 83 -7.73 8.68 18.96
C THR A 83 -7.88 9.36 17.60
N ARG A 84 -9.12 9.61 17.15
CA ARG A 84 -9.37 10.34 15.88
C ARG A 84 -8.75 11.72 15.80
N ARG A 85 -8.60 12.42 16.93
CA ARG A 85 -8.03 13.78 16.95
C ARG A 85 -6.50 13.76 16.92
N GLU A 86 -5.89 12.68 17.40
CA GLU A 86 -4.44 12.55 17.60
C GLU A 86 -3.72 11.86 16.41
N GLU A 87 -4.43 11.11 15.57
CA GLU A 87 -3.85 10.43 14.41
C GLU A 87 -4.63 10.64 13.11
N VAL A 88 -3.93 10.62 11.97
CA VAL A 88 -4.48 10.74 10.61
C VAL A 88 -4.06 9.52 9.80
N TRP A 89 -5.02 8.91 9.11
CA TRP A 89 -4.81 7.71 8.31
C TRP A 89 -4.92 8.00 6.82
N PHE A 90 -3.98 7.45 6.06
CA PHE A 90 -3.93 7.53 4.62
C PHE A 90 -3.87 6.14 3.99
N PHE A 91 -4.52 5.97 2.84
CA PHE A 91 -4.32 4.80 1.97
C PHE A 91 -3.85 5.26 0.60
N LEU A 92 -2.74 4.69 0.13
CA LEU A 92 -2.13 4.96 -1.17
C LEU A 92 -2.17 3.69 -2.04
N ASN A 93 -2.96 3.73 -3.10
CA ASN A 93 -3.17 2.58 -3.98
C ASN A 93 -1.99 2.27 -4.91
N GLY A 94 -2.01 1.07 -5.47
CA GLY A 94 -1.18 0.64 -6.58
C GLY A 94 -1.65 1.16 -7.94
N ILE A 95 -0.91 0.77 -8.98
CA ILE A 95 -1.32 1.01 -10.38
C ILE A 95 -2.60 0.23 -10.73
N CYS A 96 -3.22 0.56 -11.87
CA CYS A 96 -4.43 -0.10 -12.39
C CYS A 96 -5.65 -0.04 -11.45
N THR A 97 -5.66 0.90 -10.52
CA THR A 97 -6.74 1.04 -9.55
C THR A 97 -7.51 2.31 -9.88
N ASN A 98 -8.67 2.19 -10.52
CA ASN A 98 -9.61 3.32 -10.63
C ASN A 98 -10.14 3.75 -9.27
N GLU A 99 -10.81 4.91 -9.25
CA GLU A 99 -11.42 5.47 -8.04
C GLU A 99 -12.38 4.49 -7.37
N THR A 100 -13.11 3.67 -8.13
CA THR A 100 -14.04 2.68 -7.58
C THR A 100 -13.32 1.62 -6.75
N VAL A 101 -12.24 1.02 -7.28
CA VAL A 101 -11.44 0.02 -6.56
C VAL A 101 -10.70 0.67 -5.39
N LEU A 102 -10.18 1.90 -5.57
CA LEU A 102 -9.56 2.67 -4.48
C LEU A 102 -10.56 2.88 -3.34
N ARG A 103 -11.80 3.28 -3.63
CA ARG A 103 -12.85 3.46 -2.63
C ARG A 103 -13.23 2.14 -1.98
N LEU A 104 -13.34 1.05 -2.73
CA LEU A 104 -13.64 -0.28 -2.18
C LEU A 104 -12.57 -0.71 -1.15
N ASN A 105 -11.30 -0.56 -1.49
CA ASN A 105 -10.17 -0.84 -0.59
C ASN A 105 -10.19 0.09 0.63
N GLY A 106 -10.47 1.38 0.42
CA GLY A 106 -10.65 2.35 1.49
C GLY A 106 -11.80 2.01 2.46
N GLU A 107 -12.93 1.53 1.94
CA GLU A 107 -14.09 1.10 2.72
C GLU A 107 -13.77 -0.15 3.56
N ALA A 108 -13.04 -1.12 2.99
CA ALA A 108 -12.54 -2.28 3.73
C ALA A 108 -11.62 -1.85 4.89
N LEU A 109 -10.61 -1.01 4.61
CA LEU A 109 -9.67 -0.50 5.62
C LEU A 109 -10.38 0.30 6.71
N ALA A 110 -11.27 1.21 6.34
CA ALA A 110 -12.03 2.01 7.30
C ALA A 110 -12.89 1.11 8.20
N SER A 111 -13.54 0.09 7.63
CA SER A 111 -14.32 -0.90 8.37
C SER A 111 -13.46 -1.71 9.37
N ILE A 112 -12.32 -2.24 8.91
CA ILE A 112 -11.41 -3.08 9.72
C ILE A 112 -10.83 -2.30 10.91
N PHE A 113 -10.29 -1.11 10.66
CA PHE A 113 -9.57 -0.32 11.67
C PHE A 113 -10.46 0.65 12.44
N GLY A 114 -11.70 0.85 12.00
CA GLY A 114 -12.60 1.78 12.66
C GLY A 114 -12.18 3.24 12.54
N ARG A 115 -11.45 3.57 11.47
CA ARG A 115 -10.81 4.87 11.23
C ARG A 115 -11.34 5.52 9.97
N GLN A 116 -11.36 6.85 9.99
CA GLN A 116 -11.51 7.63 8.78
C GLN A 116 -10.20 7.55 7.99
N ILE A 117 -10.29 7.16 6.71
CA ILE A 117 -9.13 6.96 5.84
C ILE A 117 -9.18 7.97 4.69
N SER A 118 -8.13 8.78 4.55
CA SER A 118 -7.93 9.65 3.40
C SER A 118 -7.28 8.87 2.26
N LEU A 119 -7.86 8.91 1.07
CA LEU A 119 -7.44 8.10 -0.08
C LEU A 119 -6.52 8.92 -0.99
N LEU A 120 -5.23 8.59 -0.99
CA LEU A 120 -4.24 9.18 -1.88
C LEU A 120 -4.28 8.39 -3.19
N HIS A 121 -4.98 8.92 -4.20
CA HIS A 121 -5.05 8.27 -5.50
C HIS A 121 -3.73 8.42 -6.24
N ASN A 122 -3.16 7.30 -6.67
CA ASN A 122 -2.07 7.23 -7.63
C ASN A 122 -2.63 6.96 -9.05
N PRO A 123 -2.93 8.01 -9.84
CA PRO A 123 -3.33 7.88 -11.24
C PRO A 123 -2.11 7.56 -12.10
N THR A 124 -1.85 6.28 -12.31
CA THR A 124 -0.80 5.79 -13.22
C THR A 124 -1.40 5.14 -14.46
N ASP A 125 -0.61 5.14 -15.54
CA ASP A 125 -0.95 4.72 -16.91
C ASP A 125 -1.23 3.20 -17.09
N GLY A 126 -1.72 2.55 -16.05
CA GLY A 126 -2.31 1.22 -16.10
C GLY A 126 -1.34 0.08 -16.37
N VAL A 127 -0.18 0.24 -16.99
CA VAL A 127 0.52 -0.97 -17.44
C VAL A 127 1.32 -1.59 -16.30
N VAL A 128 1.05 -2.84 -15.92
CA VAL A 128 1.94 -3.63 -15.03
C VAL A 128 3.36 -3.68 -15.60
N LEU A 129 3.52 -3.52 -16.91
CA LEU A 129 4.81 -3.32 -17.58
C LEU A 129 5.51 -2.02 -17.15
N ASP A 130 4.81 -0.93 -16.88
CA ASP A 130 5.40 0.32 -16.34
C ASP A 130 5.99 0.09 -14.95
N LEU A 131 5.33 -0.77 -14.16
CA LEU A 131 5.87 -1.23 -12.89
C LEU A 131 7.14 -2.08 -13.09
N LEU A 132 7.17 -2.96 -14.09
CA LEU A 132 8.40 -3.71 -14.44
C LEU A 132 9.53 -2.77 -14.83
N GLU A 133 9.23 -1.78 -15.68
CA GLU A 133 10.18 -0.78 -16.11
C GLU A 133 10.68 0.06 -14.94
N CYS A 134 9.80 0.41 -14.00
CA CYS A 134 10.17 1.14 -12.79
C CYS A 134 11.11 0.32 -11.90
N VAL A 135 10.74 -0.92 -11.58
CA VAL A 135 11.55 -1.81 -10.75
C VAL A 135 12.88 -2.13 -11.43
N ALA A 136 12.89 -2.32 -12.76
CA ALA A 136 14.10 -2.51 -13.56
C ALA A 136 14.97 -1.23 -13.66
N GLY A 137 14.46 -0.07 -13.23
CA GLY A 137 15.19 1.19 -13.11
C GLY A 137 15.11 2.12 -14.33
N ARG A 138 14.10 1.98 -15.19
CA ARG A 138 13.94 2.79 -16.41
C ARG A 138 13.11 4.07 -16.23
N THR A 139 12.31 4.19 -15.17
CA THR A 139 11.29 5.26 -15.03
C THR A 139 11.28 5.99 -13.68
N TYR A 140 12.40 6.04 -12.96
CA TYR A 140 12.49 6.69 -11.63
C TYR A 140 12.03 8.17 -11.60
N GLU A 141 12.08 8.87 -12.74
CA GLU A 141 11.69 10.29 -12.87
C GLU A 141 10.17 10.50 -12.91
N ILE A 142 9.37 9.47 -13.24
CA ILE A 142 7.92 9.61 -13.45
C ILE A 142 7.15 9.83 -12.13
N PHE A 143 7.62 9.25 -11.02
CA PHE A 143 6.93 9.32 -9.71
C PHE A 143 7.39 10.47 -8.82
N GLU A 144 8.35 11.27 -9.29
CA GLU A 144 8.89 12.44 -8.59
C GLU A 144 7.78 13.43 -8.14
N PRO A 145 6.80 13.80 -8.99
CA PRO A 145 5.77 14.76 -8.59
C PRO A 145 4.81 14.20 -7.55
N VAL A 146 4.37 12.94 -7.71
CA VAL A 146 3.40 12.30 -6.81
C VAL A 146 4.04 12.04 -5.45
N SER A 147 5.26 11.49 -5.41
CA SER A 147 5.99 11.28 -4.15
C SER A 147 6.29 12.58 -3.42
N ARG A 148 6.53 13.69 -4.15
CA ARG A 148 6.67 15.02 -3.57
C ARG A 148 5.36 15.51 -2.93
N SER A 149 4.23 15.40 -3.62
CA SER A 149 2.93 15.76 -3.05
C SER A 149 2.59 14.94 -1.80
N VAL A 150 2.87 13.64 -1.81
CA VAL A 150 2.69 12.80 -0.61
C VAL A 150 3.61 13.27 0.52
N ALA A 151 4.89 13.58 0.24
CA ALA A 151 5.81 14.08 1.25
C ALA A 151 5.35 15.42 1.86
N ASP A 152 4.82 16.34 1.06
CA ASP A 152 4.31 17.64 1.54
C ASP A 152 3.07 17.46 2.45
N ILE A 153 2.19 16.50 2.12
CA ILE A 153 1.05 16.12 2.99
C ILE A 153 1.56 15.56 4.32
N LEU A 154 2.50 14.61 4.28
CA LEU A 154 3.07 14.01 5.49
C LEU A 154 3.76 15.08 6.37
N GLU A 155 4.54 15.96 5.77
CA GLU A 155 5.21 17.07 6.46
C GLU A 155 4.19 17.98 7.18
N THR A 156 3.12 18.35 6.47
CA THR A 156 2.05 19.19 7.03
C THR A 156 1.41 18.54 8.25
N VAL A 157 1.08 17.25 8.19
CA VAL A 157 0.42 16.57 9.31
C VAL A 157 1.36 16.37 10.49
N LEU A 158 2.60 15.95 10.23
CA LEU A 158 3.58 15.64 11.28
C LEU A 158 4.10 16.90 11.97
N LYS A 159 4.43 17.97 11.23
CA LYS A 159 5.06 19.18 11.79
C LYS A 159 4.08 20.28 12.16
N ILE A 160 3.15 20.58 11.25
CA ILE A 160 2.24 21.71 11.43
C ILE A 160 1.08 21.31 12.32
N GLN A 161 0.46 20.16 12.03
CA GLN A 161 -0.66 19.67 12.83
C GLN A 161 -0.22 18.89 14.07
N LYS A 162 1.05 18.44 14.12
CA LYS A 162 1.63 17.66 15.23
C LYS A 162 0.81 16.41 15.55
N LYS A 163 0.34 15.72 14.51
CA LYS A 163 -0.44 14.49 14.62
C LYS A 163 0.37 13.29 14.20
N LYS A 164 0.04 12.14 14.77
CA LYS A 164 0.52 10.85 14.28
C LYS A 164 -0.03 10.59 12.88
N VAL A 165 0.77 9.97 12.02
CA VAL A 165 0.35 9.54 10.70
C VAL A 165 0.47 8.03 10.58
N VAL A 166 -0.58 7.41 10.05
CA VAL A 166 -0.57 6.01 9.61
C VAL A 166 -0.78 6.00 8.10
N LEU A 167 0.25 5.60 7.35
CA LEU A 167 0.21 5.49 5.89
C LEU A 167 0.17 4.02 5.51
N ILE A 168 -0.93 3.58 4.90
CA ILE A 168 -1.06 2.25 4.29
C ILE A 168 -0.81 2.39 2.79
N ALA A 169 0.02 1.54 2.22
CA ALA A 169 0.34 1.57 0.80
C ALA A 169 0.25 0.17 0.17
N HIS A 170 -0.23 0.09 -1.06
CA HIS A 170 -0.37 -1.17 -1.79
C HIS A 170 0.41 -1.16 -3.11
N SER A 171 1.08 -2.26 -3.46
CA SER A 171 1.72 -2.43 -4.77
C SER A 171 2.69 -1.29 -5.10
N GLN A 172 2.51 -0.56 -6.20
CA GLN A 172 3.30 0.62 -6.56
C GLN A 172 3.17 1.77 -5.55
N GLY A 173 2.06 1.87 -4.83
CA GLY A 173 1.91 2.80 -3.72
C GLY A 173 3.04 2.64 -2.69
N GLY A 174 3.59 1.44 -2.53
CA GLY A 174 4.77 1.20 -1.70
C GLY A 174 6.03 1.92 -2.18
N ILE A 175 6.25 2.03 -3.51
CA ILE A 175 7.35 2.82 -4.09
C ILE A 175 7.15 4.30 -3.77
N ILE A 176 5.97 4.83 -4.07
CA ILE A 176 5.64 6.25 -3.88
C ILE A 176 5.72 6.62 -2.40
N GLY A 177 5.14 5.81 -1.52
CA GLY A 177 5.18 6.00 -0.08
C GLY A 177 6.60 5.98 0.46
N SER A 178 7.41 4.98 0.08
CA SER A 178 8.80 4.89 0.54
C SER A 178 9.66 6.04 0.04
N GLN A 179 9.47 6.46 -1.22
CA GLN A 179 10.14 7.64 -1.77
C GLN A 179 9.71 8.93 -1.08
N ALA A 180 8.41 9.09 -0.77
CA ALA A 180 7.91 10.24 -0.03
C ALA A 180 8.53 10.32 1.37
N VAL A 181 8.65 9.18 2.06
CA VAL A 181 9.30 9.09 3.37
C VAL A 181 10.79 9.43 3.29
N ASN A 182 11.53 8.86 2.34
CA ASN A 182 12.94 9.18 2.16
C ASN A 182 13.15 10.67 1.86
N ARG A 183 12.34 11.24 0.97
CA ARG A 183 12.36 12.68 0.65
C ARG A 183 12.08 13.54 1.86
N LEU A 184 11.08 13.17 2.66
CA LEU A 184 10.76 13.88 3.88
C LEU A 184 11.97 13.84 4.83
N ARG A 185 12.56 12.68 5.06
CA ARG A 185 13.75 12.53 5.91
C ARG A 185 14.96 13.33 5.43
N GLU A 186 15.20 13.39 4.12
CA GLU A 186 16.27 14.17 3.51
C GLU A 186 16.05 15.69 3.64
N ARG A 187 14.79 16.14 3.50
CA ARG A 187 14.40 17.55 3.61
C ARG A 187 14.38 18.06 5.05
N LEU A 188 14.06 17.20 6.01
CA LEU A 188 13.95 17.61 7.41
C LEU A 188 15.32 17.91 8.02
N PRO A 189 15.49 19.08 8.66
CA PRO A 189 16.63 19.36 9.53
C PRO A 189 16.78 18.29 10.61
N THR A 190 17.99 18.09 11.11
CA THR A 190 18.30 17.04 12.11
C THR A 190 17.40 17.14 13.35
N GLU A 191 17.12 18.35 13.81
CA GLU A 191 16.23 18.66 14.93
C GLU A 191 14.77 18.26 14.69
N ASP A 192 14.31 18.28 13.43
CA ASP A 192 12.93 17.94 13.06
C ASP A 192 12.77 16.44 12.73
N ARG A 193 13.87 15.67 12.65
CA ARG A 193 13.77 14.22 12.38
C ARG A 193 13.02 13.47 13.47
N GLU A 194 12.90 14.04 14.67
CA GLU A 194 12.10 13.46 15.73
C GLU A 194 10.62 13.31 15.37
N TYR A 195 10.09 14.13 14.45
CA TYR A 195 8.71 13.99 13.99
C TYR A 195 8.46 12.70 13.20
N LEU A 196 9.50 12.12 12.59
CA LEU A 196 9.39 10.87 11.83
C LEU A 196 8.98 9.68 12.70
N ARG A 197 9.24 9.72 14.01
CA ARG A 197 8.79 8.68 14.96
C ARG A 197 7.27 8.62 15.12
N HIS A 198 6.57 9.66 14.67
CA HIS A 198 5.11 9.73 14.65
C HIS A 198 4.52 9.30 13.30
N LEU A 199 5.35 8.81 12.38
CA LEU A 199 4.92 8.20 11.13
C LEU A 199 5.02 6.68 11.23
N GLU A 200 3.94 6.00 10.87
CA GLU A 200 3.90 4.55 10.66
C GLU A 200 3.59 4.27 9.19
N LEU A 201 4.38 3.40 8.55
CA LEU A 201 4.22 2.97 7.15
C LEU A 201 3.93 1.48 7.09
N TYR A 202 2.76 1.12 6.57
CA TYR A 202 2.36 -0.27 6.38
C TYR A 202 2.21 -0.55 4.90
N THR A 203 2.96 -1.51 4.36
CA THR A 203 2.88 -1.82 2.93
C THR A 203 2.37 -3.22 2.69
N PHE A 204 1.44 -3.38 1.76
CA PHE A 204 0.95 -4.66 1.28
C PHE A 204 1.37 -4.84 -0.18
N ALA A 205 1.82 -6.03 -0.55
CA ALA A 205 2.16 -6.35 -1.92
C ALA A 205 3.24 -5.44 -2.56
N SER A 206 4.13 -4.87 -1.75
CA SER A 206 4.89 -3.66 -2.12
C SER A 206 5.93 -3.89 -3.22
N ALA A 207 5.94 -2.99 -4.20
CA ALA A 207 6.99 -2.94 -5.21
C ALA A 207 8.22 -2.11 -4.80
N ALA A 208 8.27 -1.60 -3.56
CA ALA A 208 9.36 -0.78 -3.07
C ALA A 208 10.70 -1.54 -3.15
N THR A 209 11.76 -0.82 -3.49
CA THR A 209 13.13 -1.36 -3.57
C THR A 209 14.09 -0.69 -2.58
N GLN A 210 13.62 0.32 -1.87
CA GLN A 210 14.37 1.08 -0.89
C GLN A 210 13.44 1.82 0.07
N LEU A 211 13.83 1.88 1.34
CA LEU A 211 13.27 2.72 2.39
C LEU A 211 14.39 2.95 3.41
N GLU A 212 14.91 4.17 3.46
CA GLU A 212 16.10 4.54 4.24
C GLU A 212 15.71 5.46 5.39
N ALA A 213 14.73 5.03 6.19
CA ALA A 213 14.15 5.81 7.27
C ALA A 213 13.89 4.94 8.52
N PRO A 214 14.95 4.46 9.20
CA PRO A 214 14.80 3.64 10.41
C PRO A 214 14.09 4.37 11.56
N GLU A 215 13.95 5.69 11.49
CA GLU A 215 13.19 6.50 12.43
C GLU A 215 11.67 6.32 12.29
N VAL A 216 11.21 5.85 11.11
CA VAL A 216 9.81 5.56 10.81
C VAL A 216 9.51 4.11 11.18
N TYR A 217 8.40 3.89 11.88
CA TYR A 217 7.94 2.52 12.13
C TYR A 217 7.35 1.94 10.85
N ALA A 218 7.84 0.80 10.37
CA ALA A 218 7.33 0.19 9.16
C ALA A 218 7.09 -1.32 9.30
N GLU A 219 6.01 -1.80 8.67
CA GLU A 219 5.75 -3.24 8.48
C GLU A 219 5.40 -3.51 7.01
N HIS A 220 5.96 -4.59 6.48
CA HIS A 220 5.83 -4.98 5.09
C HIS A 220 5.21 -6.37 4.98
N PHE A 221 3.98 -6.44 4.48
CA PHE A 221 3.23 -7.67 4.26
C PHE A 221 3.34 -8.12 2.81
N TYR A 222 3.80 -9.34 2.59
CA TYR A 222 3.88 -9.92 1.26
C TYR A 222 3.52 -11.40 1.22
N ASN A 223 2.82 -11.79 0.15
CA ASN A 223 2.60 -13.19 -0.19
C ASN A 223 3.86 -13.74 -0.89
N SER A 224 4.36 -14.89 -0.47
CA SER A 224 5.65 -15.43 -0.95
C SER A 224 5.69 -15.72 -2.45
N ARG A 225 4.53 -15.84 -3.10
CA ARG A 225 4.37 -16.07 -4.55
C ARG A 225 3.74 -14.90 -5.30
N ASP A 226 3.58 -13.74 -4.65
CA ASP A 226 3.18 -12.52 -5.34
C ASP A 226 4.35 -11.97 -6.17
N TYR A 227 4.19 -12.00 -7.49
CA TYR A 227 5.18 -11.51 -8.44
C TYR A 227 5.69 -10.08 -8.12
N VAL A 228 4.79 -9.15 -7.77
CA VAL A 228 5.18 -7.75 -7.54
C VAL A 228 6.05 -7.61 -6.30
N SER A 229 5.65 -8.26 -5.21
CA SER A 229 6.43 -8.27 -3.97
C SER A 229 7.80 -8.90 -4.17
N ARG A 230 7.88 -9.97 -4.98
CA ARG A 230 9.12 -10.69 -5.29
C ARG A 230 10.11 -9.85 -6.09
N ILE A 231 9.66 -8.98 -6.98
CA ILE A 231 10.53 -8.04 -7.70
C ILE A 231 10.81 -6.76 -6.88
N GLY A 232 9.95 -6.46 -5.92
CA GLY A 232 10.04 -5.32 -5.00
C GLY A 232 10.55 -5.73 -3.62
N VAL A 233 9.69 -5.56 -2.61
CA VAL A 233 10.07 -5.56 -1.19
C VAL A 233 10.82 -6.83 -0.76
N ALA A 234 10.39 -8.00 -1.23
CA ALA A 234 10.94 -9.29 -0.82
C ALA A 234 12.34 -9.57 -1.40
N SER A 235 12.75 -8.89 -2.47
CA SER A 235 14.13 -9.00 -3.01
C SER A 235 15.05 -7.88 -2.50
N HIS A 236 14.55 -6.98 -1.65
CA HIS A 236 15.23 -5.76 -1.24
C HIS A 236 15.19 -5.51 0.28
N GLU A 237 15.02 -6.55 1.10
CA GLU A 237 14.93 -6.43 2.57
C GLU A 237 16.10 -5.63 3.17
N HIS A 238 17.33 -5.84 2.70
CA HIS A 238 18.50 -5.10 3.19
C HIS A 238 18.50 -3.60 2.83
N GLN A 239 17.67 -3.16 1.88
CA GLN A 239 17.52 -1.75 1.49
C GLN A 239 16.26 -1.11 2.10
N ILE A 240 15.47 -1.88 2.85
CA ILE A 240 14.16 -1.45 3.36
C ILE A 240 14.17 -1.57 4.88
N SER A 241 14.13 -0.41 5.55
CA SER A 241 13.98 -0.38 7.02
C SER A 241 12.56 -0.77 7.42
N GLY A 242 12.41 -1.69 8.37
CA GLY A 242 11.09 -2.10 8.88
C GLY A 242 11.08 -3.56 9.30
N ARG A 243 9.88 -4.04 9.66
CA ARG A 243 9.62 -5.46 9.93
C ARG A 243 8.96 -6.11 8.72
N PHE A 244 9.22 -7.38 8.49
CA PHE A 244 8.68 -8.13 7.36
C PHE A 244 7.74 -9.23 7.85
N PHE A 245 6.65 -9.38 7.12
CA PHE A 245 5.57 -10.30 7.43
C PHE A 245 5.21 -11.09 6.17
N THR A 246 5.37 -12.40 6.25
CA THR A 246 5.25 -13.28 5.08
C THR A 246 4.13 -14.27 5.26
N LEU A 247 3.49 -14.61 4.14
CA LEU A 247 2.52 -15.68 4.05
C LEU A 247 2.81 -16.54 2.82
N GLU A 248 2.83 -17.86 2.99
CA GLU A 248 2.83 -18.81 1.88
C GLU A 248 1.50 -18.78 1.13
N ALA A 249 1.38 -17.85 0.18
CA ALA A 249 0.21 -17.60 -0.64
C ALA A 249 0.57 -16.96 -1.99
N THR A 250 -0.43 -16.86 -2.86
CA THR A 250 -0.41 -16.20 -4.17
C THR A 250 -1.35 -14.98 -4.15
N GLY A 251 -1.41 -14.25 -5.27
CA GLY A 251 -2.34 -13.15 -5.43
C GLY A 251 -1.77 -11.80 -5.00
N HIS A 252 -2.25 -10.74 -5.67
CA HIS A 252 -1.72 -9.38 -5.57
C HIS A 252 -2.74 -8.35 -5.07
N LEU A 253 -4.03 -8.54 -5.38
CA LEU A 253 -5.11 -7.61 -5.00
C LEU A 253 -5.20 -7.39 -3.49
N MET A 254 -5.43 -6.13 -3.09
CA MET A 254 -5.38 -5.65 -1.71
C MET A 254 -6.41 -6.36 -0.83
N ASN A 255 -7.68 -6.40 -1.22
CA ASN A 255 -8.70 -6.99 -0.36
C ASN A 255 -8.75 -8.51 -0.52
N ALA A 256 -8.77 -8.97 -1.78
CA ALA A 256 -8.96 -10.37 -2.11
C ALA A 256 -7.82 -11.28 -1.62
N HIS A 257 -6.58 -10.80 -1.58
CA HIS A 257 -5.41 -11.63 -1.25
C HIS A 257 -4.62 -11.16 -0.04
N TYR A 258 -4.74 -9.89 0.36
CA TYR A 258 -3.95 -9.35 1.47
C TYR A 258 -4.80 -9.11 2.72
N LEU A 259 -5.80 -8.22 2.66
CA LEU A 259 -6.62 -7.89 3.84
C LEU A 259 -7.37 -9.09 4.40
N TYR A 260 -7.91 -9.96 3.54
CA TYR A 260 -8.57 -11.19 3.98
C TYR A 260 -7.65 -12.06 4.87
N HIS A 261 -6.39 -12.24 4.46
CA HIS A 261 -5.41 -13.02 5.22
C HIS A 261 -4.87 -12.26 6.44
N PHE A 262 -4.72 -10.94 6.33
CA PHE A 262 -4.30 -10.07 7.42
C PHE A 262 -5.29 -10.09 8.58
N VAL A 263 -6.59 -9.90 8.30
CA VAL A 263 -7.66 -9.95 9.31
C VAL A 263 -7.76 -11.34 9.95
N SER A 264 -7.41 -12.38 9.21
CA SER A 264 -7.38 -13.77 9.71
C SER A 264 -6.11 -14.09 10.55
N GLY A 265 -5.23 -13.11 10.78
CA GLY A 265 -4.01 -13.30 11.59
C GLY A 265 -2.99 -14.27 10.99
N ARG A 266 -2.98 -14.43 9.65
CA ARG A 266 -2.17 -15.46 8.99
C ARG A 266 -0.73 -15.08 8.67
N TYR A 267 -0.39 -13.80 8.74
CA TYR A 267 0.96 -13.34 8.43
C TYR A 267 1.91 -13.58 9.59
N GLU A 268 3.05 -14.20 9.29
CA GLU A 268 4.07 -14.51 10.28
C GLU A 268 5.23 -13.50 10.20
N PRO A 269 5.74 -12.99 11.34
CA PRO A 269 6.88 -12.10 11.35
C PRO A 269 8.17 -12.85 11.01
N GLU A 270 8.96 -12.34 10.06
CA GLU A 270 10.24 -12.98 9.67
C GLU A 270 11.34 -12.81 10.72
N ASP A 271 11.19 -11.81 11.61
CA ASP A 271 12.09 -11.58 12.73
C ASP A 271 11.81 -12.49 13.94
N GLY A 272 10.79 -13.35 13.87
CA GLY A 272 10.37 -14.21 14.98
C GLY A 272 9.85 -13.45 16.21
N GLY A 273 9.60 -12.14 16.07
CA GLY A 273 9.13 -11.26 17.13
C GLY A 273 7.63 -11.37 17.39
N GLU A 274 7.10 -10.37 18.12
CA GLU A 274 5.66 -10.27 18.39
C GLU A 274 4.84 -10.02 17.12
N GLY A 275 3.51 -10.09 17.24
CA GLY A 275 2.58 -9.81 16.15
C GLY A 275 2.70 -8.40 15.57
N SER A 276 1.95 -8.17 14.49
CA SER A 276 1.88 -6.86 13.82
C SER A 276 1.29 -5.79 14.74
N ARG A 277 1.91 -4.60 14.76
CA ARG A 277 1.33 -3.40 15.37
C ARG A 277 0.08 -2.96 14.63
N LEU A 278 0.04 -3.10 13.30
CA LEU A 278 -1.14 -2.78 12.52
C LEU A 278 -2.36 -3.60 12.99
N ALA A 279 -2.15 -4.89 13.28
CA ALA A 279 -3.20 -5.77 13.77
C ALA A 279 -3.78 -5.28 15.11
N GLY A 280 -2.96 -4.63 15.95
CA GLY A 280 -3.40 -4.00 17.19
C GLY A 280 -4.38 -2.84 17.04
N TYR A 281 -4.54 -2.27 15.82
CA TYR A 281 -5.56 -1.25 15.55
C TYR A 281 -6.91 -1.81 15.11
N MET A 282 -6.99 -3.11 14.81
CA MET A 282 -8.24 -3.70 14.34
C MET A 282 -9.33 -3.50 15.39
N THR A 283 -10.52 -3.13 14.95
CA THR A 283 -11.69 -3.16 15.82
C THR A 283 -11.91 -4.60 16.28
N ALA A 284 -12.23 -4.81 17.56
CA ALA A 284 -12.59 -6.15 18.04
C ALA A 284 -13.71 -6.67 17.13
N GLY A 285 -13.43 -7.77 16.41
CA GLY A 285 -14.36 -8.28 15.41
C GLY A 285 -15.71 -8.62 16.06
N PRO A 286 -16.81 -8.63 15.30
CA PRO A 286 -18.03 -9.27 15.75
C PRO A 286 -17.76 -10.78 15.83
N GLY A 287 -17.30 -11.29 16.98
CA GLY A 287 -16.98 -12.71 17.13
C GLY A 287 -16.11 -13.15 18.31
N THR A 288 -15.94 -12.35 19.36
CA THR A 288 -15.39 -12.84 20.64
C THR A 288 -16.31 -12.44 21.79
N ASP A 289 -17.47 -13.11 21.87
CA ASP A 289 -18.28 -13.34 23.07
C ASP A 289 -18.92 -14.73 22.92
#